data_AF-A0A2T3NPZ7-F1
#
_entry.id   AF-A0A2T3NPZ7-F1
#
_cell.length_a   1.000
_cell.length_b   1.000
_cell.length_c   1.000
_cell.angle_alpha   90.00
_cell.angle_beta   90.00
_cell.angle_gamma   90.00
#
_symmetry.space_group_name_H-M   'P 1'
#
loop_
_entity.id
_entity.type
_entity.pdbx_description
1 polymer ?
#
loop_
_entity_poly.entity_id
_entity_poly.type
_entity_poly.pdbx_seq_one_letter_code
_entity_poly.pdbx_strand_id
1 'polypeptide(L)'
;MMGYMKNLPIALMLVALAGCADKAVNTKGSEALIYQQVHTLDLQIKQRSTKAAKQQIDDLINQLYQEQQTLEWQTVYYSRQGKALAGYLKSKLISQGVAPQNVTAIAASQGNSATLSDITITVNAYRLLIEHCPTMGFGIWDMPEGCYTEGNRINQVSDPKRLRH
;
A
#
# COMPACT_ATOMS: atom_id res chain seq x y z
N MET A 1 -2.31 -71.27 24.49
CA MET A 1 -2.08 -69.81 24.45
C MET A 1 -2.65 -69.27 23.15
N MET A 2 -3.94 -68.91 23.11
CA MET A 2 -4.63 -68.51 21.87
C MET A 2 -5.82 -67.62 22.25
N GLY A 3 -5.57 -66.36 22.60
CA GLY A 3 -6.62 -65.47 23.13
C GLY A 3 -6.45 -63.98 22.84
N TYR A 4 -5.36 -63.55 22.20
CA TYR A 4 -5.05 -62.12 22.02
C TYR A 4 -5.24 -61.58 20.58
N MET A 5 -5.52 -62.42 19.59
CA MET A 5 -5.60 -61.98 18.18
C MET A 5 -6.95 -61.39 17.75
N LYS A 6 -8.03 -61.54 18.53
CA LYS A 6 -9.37 -61.08 18.12
C LYS A 6 -9.57 -59.56 18.26
N ASN A 7 -8.77 -58.91 19.12
CA ASN A 7 -8.89 -57.46 19.39
C ASN A 7 -7.86 -56.61 18.62
N LEU A 8 -6.97 -57.25 17.85
CA LEU A 8 -5.96 -56.60 17.01
C LEU A 8 -6.56 -55.63 15.96
N PRO A 9 -7.65 -55.94 15.24
CA PRO A 9 -8.18 -55.02 14.24
C PRO A 9 -8.81 -53.77 14.87
N ILE A 10 -9.37 -53.89 16.07
CA ILE A 10 -9.96 -52.76 16.82
C ILE A 10 -8.86 -51.83 17.32
N ALA A 11 -7.74 -52.38 17.81
CA ALA A 11 -6.59 -51.60 18.22
C ALA A 11 -5.95 -50.84 17.04
N LEU A 12 -5.83 -51.49 15.87
CA LEU A 12 -5.28 -50.86 14.66
C LEU A 12 -6.15 -49.68 14.18
N MET A 13 -7.48 -49.82 14.27
CA MET A 13 -8.42 -48.78 13.87
C MET A 13 -8.35 -47.54 14.79
N LEU A 14 -8.16 -47.74 16.09
CA LEU A 14 -7.98 -46.66 17.07
C LEU A 14 -6.66 -45.88 16.86
N VAL A 15 -5.59 -46.55 16.44
CA VAL A 15 -4.32 -45.88 16.10
C VAL A 15 -4.45 -45.05 14.81
N ALA A 16 -5.22 -45.53 13.83
CA ALA A 16 -5.47 -44.78 12.60
C ALA A 16 -6.31 -43.49 12.83
N LEU A 17 -7.15 -43.46 13.87
CA LEU A 17 -7.97 -42.30 14.23
C LEU A 17 -7.19 -41.22 15.01
N ALA A 18 -6.01 -41.55 15.57
CA ALA A 18 -5.18 -40.59 16.31
C ALA A 18 -4.25 -39.76 15.38
N GLY A 19 -4.29 -39.97 14.06
CA GLY A 19 -3.31 -39.45 13.11
C GLY A 19 -3.51 -38.03 12.57
N CYS A 20 -4.63 -37.36 12.82
CA CYS A 20 -4.89 -36.01 12.25
C CYS A 20 -5.39 -35.02 13.30
N ALA A 21 -4.67 -34.86 14.41
CA ALA A 21 -4.79 -33.66 15.23
C ALA A 21 -3.82 -32.60 14.69
N ASP A 22 -4.20 -32.00 13.55
CA ASP A 22 -3.50 -30.82 13.04
C ASP A 22 -3.70 -29.69 14.07
N LYS A 23 -2.63 -29.36 14.80
CA LYS A 23 -2.68 -28.20 15.68
C LYS A 23 -2.58 -26.99 14.77
N ALA A 24 -3.69 -26.26 14.64
CA ALA A 24 -3.66 -24.92 14.07
C ALA A 24 -2.65 -24.08 14.87
N VAL A 25 -1.44 -23.95 14.32
CA VAL A 25 -0.40 -23.11 14.88
C VAL A 25 -0.89 -21.68 14.73
N ASN A 26 -1.37 -21.12 15.83
CA ASN A 26 -1.94 -19.78 15.90
C ASN A 26 -0.78 -18.79 16.14
N THR A 27 0.18 -18.74 15.21
CA THR A 27 1.35 -17.87 15.30
C THR A 27 1.12 -16.58 14.52
N LYS A 28 1.65 -15.48 15.07
CA LYS A 28 1.60 -14.17 14.44
C LYS A 28 2.42 -14.25 13.15
N GLY A 29 1.79 -13.99 12.01
CA GLY A 29 2.44 -13.99 10.71
C GLY A 29 3.54 -12.94 10.59
N SER A 30 4.29 -12.97 9.49
CA SER A 30 5.35 -11.99 9.19
C SER A 30 4.84 -10.57 9.41
N GLU A 31 5.52 -9.80 10.26
CA GLU A 31 5.12 -8.43 10.55
C GLU A 31 5.30 -7.57 9.28
N ALA A 32 4.23 -6.93 8.86
CA ALA A 32 4.24 -5.96 7.76
C ALA A 32 3.96 -4.57 8.32
N LEU A 33 4.92 -3.66 8.17
CA LEU A 33 4.75 -2.27 8.54
C LEU A 33 4.24 -1.49 7.33
N ILE A 34 3.02 -0.98 7.43
CA ILE A 34 2.44 -0.07 6.44
C ILE A 34 2.73 1.36 6.90
N TYR A 35 3.45 2.13 6.10
CA TYR A 35 3.70 3.53 6.38
C TYR A 35 3.23 4.42 5.24
N GLN A 36 2.81 5.64 5.59
CA GLN A 36 2.35 6.64 4.64
C GLN A 36 3.49 7.60 4.35
N GLN A 37 3.85 7.71 3.08
CA GLN A 37 4.79 8.69 2.58
C GLN A 37 4.00 9.85 1.96
N VAL A 38 4.19 11.05 2.50
CA VAL A 38 3.46 12.25 2.09
C VAL A 38 4.43 13.21 1.40
N HIS A 39 4.14 13.58 0.17
CA HIS A 39 4.86 14.63 -0.55
C HIS A 39 3.96 15.86 -0.69
N THR A 40 4.44 17.00 -0.21
CA THR A 40 3.73 18.27 -0.34
C THR A 40 4.52 19.21 -1.23
N LEU A 41 3.86 19.76 -2.24
CA LEU A 41 4.41 20.77 -3.14
C LEU A 41 3.54 22.02 -3.09
N ASP A 42 4.13 23.12 -2.65
CA ASP A 42 3.50 24.44 -2.63
C ASP A 42 4.01 25.27 -3.80
N LEU A 43 3.08 25.73 -4.66
CA LEU A 43 3.42 26.54 -5.83
C LEU A 43 2.83 27.93 -5.70
N GLN A 44 3.69 28.92 -5.95
CA GLN A 44 3.32 30.32 -6.09
C GLN A 44 3.50 30.74 -7.57
N ILE A 45 2.42 31.23 -8.17
CA ILE A 45 2.36 31.61 -9.57
C ILE A 45 2.69 33.09 -9.68
N LYS A 46 3.91 33.42 -10.11
CA LYS A 46 4.22 34.79 -10.55
C LYS A 46 3.45 35.06 -11.86
N GLN A 47 2.84 36.24 -12.01
CA GLN A 47 1.90 36.62 -13.09
C GLN A 47 2.30 36.29 -14.55
N ARG A 48 3.58 35.99 -14.85
CA ARG A 48 4.08 35.58 -16.18
C ARG A 48 4.58 34.12 -16.26
N SER A 49 4.40 33.32 -15.22
CA SER A 49 5.09 32.02 -15.03
C SER A 49 4.18 30.79 -15.04
N THR A 50 2.91 30.90 -15.47
CA THR A 50 1.99 29.75 -15.51
C THR A 50 2.54 28.55 -16.29
N LYS A 51 3.35 28.79 -17.33
CA LYS A 51 4.06 27.72 -18.06
C LYS A 51 5.08 26.99 -17.18
N ALA A 52 5.85 27.72 -16.38
CA ALA A 52 6.82 27.14 -15.45
C ALA A 52 6.11 26.35 -14.32
N ALA A 53 4.98 26.85 -13.81
CA ALA A 53 4.18 26.13 -12.83
C ALA A 53 3.59 24.82 -13.40
N LYS A 54 3.14 24.82 -14.66
CA LYS A 54 2.73 23.57 -15.35
C LYS A 54 3.91 22.62 -15.52
N GLN A 55 5.09 23.12 -15.87
CA GLN A 55 6.28 22.29 -15.99
C GLN A 55 6.64 21.61 -14.66
N GLN A 56 6.58 22.33 -13.53
CA GLN A 56 6.82 21.74 -12.22
C GLN A 56 5.81 20.64 -11.86
N ILE A 57 4.55 20.83 -12.23
CA ILE A 57 3.52 19.78 -12.11
C ILE A 57 3.88 18.58 -12.98
N ASP A 58 4.32 18.81 -14.21
CA ASP A 58 4.69 17.75 -15.14
C ASP A 58 5.90 16.95 -14.63
N ASP A 59 6.89 17.63 -14.09
CA ASP A 59 8.07 17.02 -13.50
C ASP A 59 7.70 16.17 -12.27
N LEU A 60 6.81 16.67 -11.40
CA LEU A 60 6.28 15.93 -10.26
C LEU A 60 5.55 14.65 -10.70
N ILE A 61 4.67 14.75 -11.69
CA ILE A 61 3.95 13.60 -12.26
C ILE A 61 4.94 12.58 -12.81
N ASN A 62 5.94 13.03 -13.58
CA ASN A 62 6.92 12.16 -14.20
C ASN A 62 7.80 11.45 -13.16
N GLN A 63 8.19 12.13 -12.09
CA GLN A 63 8.94 11.54 -10.97
C GLN A 63 8.16 10.40 -10.29
N LEU A 64 6.84 10.50 -10.25
CA LEU A 64 5.95 9.56 -9.56
C LEU A 64 5.23 8.59 -10.51
N TYR A 65 5.58 8.59 -11.80
CA TYR A 65 4.84 7.87 -12.85
C TYR A 65 4.72 6.36 -12.59
N GLN A 66 5.77 5.72 -12.07
CA GLN A 66 5.79 4.27 -11.81
C GLN A 66 4.79 3.84 -10.73
N GLU A 67 4.50 4.72 -9.77
CA GLU A 67 3.64 4.42 -8.62
C GLU A 67 2.24 5.07 -8.77
N GLN A 68 2.01 5.88 -9.81
CA GLN A 68 0.90 6.83 -9.90
C GLN A 68 -0.52 6.25 -9.71
N GLN A 69 -0.74 4.96 -10.01
CA GLN A 69 -2.05 4.33 -9.91
C GLN A 69 -2.51 4.09 -8.47
N THR A 70 -1.57 3.93 -7.54
CA THR A 70 -1.84 3.70 -6.11
C THR A 70 -1.73 4.97 -5.28
N LEU A 71 -1.31 6.09 -5.89
CA LEU A 71 -1.16 7.38 -5.21
C LEU A 71 -2.50 8.09 -5.06
N GLU A 72 -2.71 8.70 -3.89
CA GLU A 72 -3.82 9.62 -3.67
C GLU A 72 -3.32 11.07 -3.80
N TRP A 73 -3.94 11.80 -4.70
CA TRP A 73 -3.63 13.18 -5.01
C TRP A 73 -4.69 14.10 -4.40
N GLN A 74 -4.25 14.99 -3.53
CA GLN A 74 -5.08 16.04 -2.96
C GLN A 74 -4.51 17.40 -3.33
N THR A 75 -5.35 18.23 -3.91
CA THR A 75 -4.96 19.56 -4.35
C THR A 75 -5.82 20.60 -3.66
N VAL A 76 -5.19 21.56 -3.00
CA VAL A 76 -5.86 22.72 -2.40
C VAL A 76 -5.48 23.94 -3.23
N TYR A 77 -6.48 24.70 -3.70
CA TYR A 77 -6.23 25.94 -4.43
C TYR A 77 -6.75 27.16 -3.68
N TYR A 78 -5.96 28.24 -3.74
CA TYR A 78 -6.19 29.49 -3.02
C TYR A 78 -6.56 30.64 -3.95
N SER A 79 -6.21 30.54 -5.25
CA SER A 79 -6.48 31.58 -6.24
C SER A 79 -7.18 31.04 -7.50
N ARG A 80 -7.67 31.94 -8.36
CA ARG A 80 -8.23 31.56 -9.67
C ARG A 80 -7.20 30.86 -10.55
N GLN A 81 -5.93 31.28 -10.46
CA GLN A 81 -4.84 30.66 -11.21
C GLN A 81 -4.50 29.28 -10.65
N GLY A 82 -4.49 29.14 -9.32
CA GLY A 82 -4.39 27.84 -8.63
C GLY A 82 -5.52 26.88 -9.03
N LYS A 83 -6.76 27.36 -9.14
CA LYS A 83 -7.89 26.55 -9.62
C LYS A 83 -7.66 26.01 -11.03
N ALA A 84 -7.12 26.84 -11.93
CA ALA A 84 -6.81 26.41 -13.29
C ALA A 84 -5.69 25.36 -13.32
N LEU A 85 -4.66 25.51 -12.48
CA LEU A 85 -3.60 24.50 -12.33
C LEU A 85 -4.11 23.20 -11.71
N ALA A 86 -4.97 23.27 -10.69
CA ALA A 86 -5.61 22.09 -10.09
C ALA A 86 -6.44 21.32 -11.11
N GLY A 87 -7.18 22.04 -11.97
CA GLY A 87 -7.90 21.44 -13.10
C GLY A 87 -6.95 20.77 -14.10
N TYR A 88 -5.86 21.43 -14.46
CA TYR A 88 -4.83 20.88 -15.35
C TYR A 88 -4.22 19.58 -14.80
N LEU A 89 -3.78 19.59 -13.54
CA LEU A 89 -3.25 18.42 -12.84
C LEU A 89 -4.27 17.28 -12.86
N LYS A 90 -5.52 17.55 -12.45
CA LYS A 90 -6.57 16.54 -12.41
C LYS A 90 -6.80 15.89 -13.77
N SER A 91 -6.95 16.71 -14.83
CA SER A 91 -7.15 16.20 -16.18
C SER A 91 -5.96 15.37 -16.66
N LYS A 92 -4.74 15.79 -16.35
CA LYS A 92 -3.52 15.08 -16.75
C LYS A 92 -3.39 13.72 -16.06
N LEU A 93 -3.56 13.66 -14.74
CA LEU A 93 -3.54 12.41 -13.98
C LEU A 93 -4.58 11.40 -14.49
N ILE A 94 -5.82 11.86 -14.71
CA ILE A 94 -6.88 11.00 -15.25
C ILE A 94 -6.51 10.50 -16.66
N SER A 95 -5.95 11.36 -17.51
CA SER A 95 -5.52 10.95 -18.86
C SER A 95 -4.38 9.94 -18.87
N GLN A 96 -3.60 9.87 -17.79
CA GLN A 96 -2.52 8.90 -17.59
C GLN A 96 -2.98 7.63 -16.85
N GLY A 97 -4.28 7.49 -16.59
CA GLY A 97 -4.87 6.28 -16.01
C GLY A 97 -5.01 6.30 -14.49
N VAL A 98 -4.78 7.42 -13.81
CA VAL A 98 -5.09 7.55 -12.38
C VAL A 98 -6.61 7.58 -12.20
N ALA A 99 -7.11 6.77 -11.28
CA ALA A 99 -8.54 6.66 -11.04
C ALA A 99 -9.12 7.98 -10.49
N PRO A 100 -10.28 8.48 -10.98
CA PRO A 100 -10.82 9.78 -10.57
C PRO A 100 -11.06 9.93 -9.06
N GLN A 101 -11.37 8.84 -8.36
CA GLN A 101 -11.54 8.82 -6.91
C GLN A 101 -10.25 9.09 -6.14
N ASN A 102 -9.09 8.85 -6.76
CA ASN A 102 -7.78 9.10 -6.17
C ASN A 102 -7.30 10.53 -6.42
N VAL A 103 -8.09 11.39 -7.09
CA VAL A 103 -7.71 12.77 -7.43
C VAL A 103 -8.76 13.75 -6.94
N THR A 104 -8.42 14.47 -5.87
CA THR A 104 -9.28 15.47 -5.23
C THR A 104 -8.72 16.87 -5.42
N ALA A 105 -9.60 17.82 -5.71
CA ALA A 105 -9.27 19.23 -5.82
C ALA A 105 -10.30 20.05 -5.05
N ILE A 106 -9.86 20.82 -4.05
CA ILE A 106 -10.71 21.58 -3.13
C ILE A 106 -10.28 23.04 -3.08
N ALA A 107 -11.27 23.93 -2.96
CA ALA A 107 -11.00 25.33 -2.65
C ALA A 107 -10.56 25.45 -1.19
N ALA A 108 -9.53 26.25 -0.94
CA ALA A 108 -9.20 26.63 0.43
C ALA A 108 -10.39 27.37 1.07
N SER A 109 -10.75 27.00 2.30
CA SER A 109 -11.71 27.77 3.09
C SER A 109 -11.09 29.13 3.43
N GLN A 110 -11.90 30.19 3.43
CA GLN A 110 -11.46 31.59 3.59
C GLN A 110 -10.73 31.91 4.93
N GLY A 111 -10.47 30.93 5.79
CA GLY A 111 -9.74 31.10 7.05
C GLY A 111 -8.21 31.01 6.95
N ASN A 112 -7.64 30.44 5.88
CA ASN A 112 -6.19 30.26 5.72
C ASN A 112 -5.54 31.37 4.87
N SER A 113 -5.90 32.62 5.17
CA SER A 113 -5.51 33.84 4.42
C SER A 113 -4.02 34.23 4.55
N ALA A 114 -3.18 33.39 5.17
CA ALA A 114 -1.75 33.64 5.35
C ALA A 114 -0.85 32.83 4.40
N THR A 115 -1.43 32.08 3.45
CA THR A 115 -0.64 31.22 2.56
C THR A 115 -0.21 32.01 1.32
N LEU A 116 1.10 32.17 1.11
CA LEU A 116 1.68 32.84 -0.07
C LEU A 116 1.52 32.04 -1.38
N SER A 117 1.09 30.78 -1.27
CA SER A 117 0.98 29.82 -2.36
C SER A 117 -0.39 29.89 -3.06
N ASP A 118 -0.40 29.73 -4.38
CA ASP A 118 -1.64 29.70 -5.17
C ASP A 118 -2.29 28.31 -5.17
N ILE A 119 -1.48 27.27 -5.04
CA ILE A 119 -1.89 25.86 -5.04
C ILE A 119 -0.93 25.04 -4.17
N THR A 120 -1.48 24.11 -3.41
CA THR A 120 -0.77 23.08 -2.65
C THR A 120 -1.19 21.72 -3.18
N ILE A 121 -0.22 20.89 -3.53
CA ILE A 121 -0.42 19.54 -4.04
C ILE A 121 0.17 18.57 -3.02
N THR A 122 -0.67 17.71 -2.47
CA THR A 122 -0.30 16.66 -1.53
C THR A 122 -0.47 15.31 -2.23
N VAL A 123 0.58 14.52 -2.25
CA VAL A 123 0.58 13.15 -2.79
C VAL A 123 0.81 12.18 -1.64
N ASN A 124 -0.15 11.30 -1.40
CA ASN A 124 -0.05 10.25 -0.41
C ASN A 124 0.26 8.92 -1.10
N ALA A 125 1.38 8.32 -0.72
CA ALA A 125 1.77 6.97 -1.10
C ALA A 125 1.72 6.06 0.12
N TYR A 126 1.14 4.87 -0.01
CA TYR A 126 1.23 3.85 1.03
C TYR A 126 2.29 2.84 0.63
N ARG A 127 3.27 2.64 1.52
CA ARG A 127 4.35 1.70 1.32
C ARG A 127 4.30 0.62 2.37
N LEU A 128 4.77 -0.55 1.97
CA LEU A 128 4.74 -1.74 2.79
C LEU A 128 6.18 -2.23 2.97
N LEU A 129 6.59 -2.32 4.23
CA LEU A 129 7.86 -2.89 4.62
C LEU A 129 7.58 -4.26 5.24
N ILE A 130 8.09 -5.31 4.60
CA ILE A 130 8.00 -6.69 5.11
C ILE A 130 9.38 -7.09 5.61
N GLU A 131 9.42 -7.82 6.71
CA GLU A 131 10.62 -8.55 7.10
C GLU A 131 11.01 -9.58 6.01
N HIS A 132 12.28 -9.59 5.62
CA HIS A 132 12.76 -10.46 4.54
C HIS A 132 12.91 -11.90 5.05
N CYS A 133 12.08 -12.80 4.53
CA CYS A 133 12.15 -14.21 4.84
C CYS A 133 13.35 -14.87 4.13
N PRO A 134 14.26 -15.54 4.86
CA PRO A 134 15.41 -16.20 4.25
C PRO A 134 14.95 -17.33 3.32
N THR A 135 15.58 -17.46 2.16
CA THR A 135 15.34 -18.58 1.24
C THR A 135 15.89 -19.88 1.85
N MET A 136 15.11 -20.97 1.82
CA MET A 136 15.59 -22.27 2.29
C MET A 136 16.84 -22.70 1.52
N GLY A 137 17.93 -22.90 2.25
CA GLY A 137 19.17 -23.46 1.76
C GLY A 137 19.56 -24.68 2.61
N PHE A 138 20.42 -25.55 2.06
CA PHE A 138 20.94 -26.68 2.81
C PHE A 138 21.69 -26.19 4.06
N GLY A 139 21.22 -26.57 5.25
CA GLY A 139 21.86 -26.25 6.54
C GLY A 139 21.15 -25.18 7.39
N ILE A 140 20.02 -24.61 6.94
CA ILE A 140 19.23 -23.65 7.72
C ILE A 140 18.05 -24.39 8.35
N TRP A 141 18.06 -24.55 9.68
CA TRP A 141 17.04 -25.30 10.43
C TRP A 141 16.03 -24.41 11.16
N ASP A 142 16.39 -23.15 11.45
CA ASP A 142 15.50 -22.16 12.04
C ASP A 142 14.99 -21.21 10.96
N MET A 143 13.79 -21.51 10.46
CA MET A 143 13.04 -20.57 9.62
C MET A 143 12.08 -19.78 10.52
N PRO A 144 12.02 -18.44 10.40
CA PRO A 144 11.03 -17.66 11.13
C PRO A 144 9.62 -18.13 10.78
N GLU A 145 8.84 -18.48 11.81
CA GLU A 145 7.48 -18.97 11.65
C GLU A 145 6.59 -17.91 10.96
N GLY A 146 5.73 -18.33 10.01
CA GLY A 146 4.83 -17.42 9.28
C GLY A 146 5.36 -16.87 7.95
N CYS A 147 6.62 -17.12 7.61
CA CYS A 147 7.23 -16.63 6.36
C CYS A 147 6.64 -17.22 5.06
N TYR A 148 6.09 -18.44 5.09
CA TYR A 148 5.66 -19.14 3.88
C TYR A 148 4.26 -18.73 3.39
N THR A 149 3.28 -18.63 4.29
CA THR A 149 1.88 -18.33 3.93
C THR A 149 1.60 -16.84 3.99
N GLU A 150 2.00 -16.17 5.06
CA GLU A 150 1.70 -14.75 5.26
C GLU A 150 2.59 -13.84 4.44
N GLY A 151 3.89 -14.16 4.31
CA GLY A 151 4.80 -13.42 3.43
C GLY A 151 4.33 -13.42 1.96
N ASN A 152 3.84 -14.56 1.46
CA ASN A 152 3.27 -14.64 0.11
C ASN A 152 1.94 -13.89 -0.01
N ARG A 153 1.07 -13.95 1.01
CA ARG A 153 -0.20 -13.22 1.02
C ARG A 153 0.03 -11.70 0.98
N ILE A 154 0.99 -11.21 1.74
CA ILE A 154 1.31 -9.78 1.83
C ILE A 154 2.02 -9.30 0.55
N ASN A 155 2.93 -10.09 -0.01
CA ASN A 155 3.59 -9.78 -1.30
C ASN A 155 2.63 -9.73 -2.49
N GLN A 156 1.50 -10.44 -2.42
CA GLN A 156 0.48 -10.43 -3.48
C GLN A 156 -0.46 -9.22 -3.42
N VAL A 157 -0.37 -8.37 -2.37
CA VAL A 157 -1.22 -7.19 -2.27
C VAL A 157 -0.66 -6.04 -3.10
N SER A 158 -1.35 -5.72 -4.19
CA SER A 158 -1.00 -4.60 -5.08
C SER A 158 -1.24 -3.21 -4.47
N ASP A 159 -2.09 -3.11 -3.45
CA ASP A 159 -2.40 -1.86 -2.74
C ASP A 159 -2.23 -2.04 -1.22
N PRO A 160 -1.10 -1.61 -0.65
CA PRO A 160 -0.81 -1.68 0.78
C PRO A 160 -1.90 -1.07 1.68
N LYS A 161 -2.68 -0.11 1.19
CA LYS A 161 -3.75 0.52 1.96
C LYS A 161 -4.81 -0.50 2.40
N ARG A 162 -5.03 -1.56 1.62
CA ARG A 162 -6.04 -2.60 1.92
C ARG A 162 -5.67 -3.48 3.11
N LEU A 163 -4.41 -3.44 3.56
CA LEU A 163 -3.92 -4.20 4.70
C LEU A 163 -4.00 -3.42 6.02
N ARG A 164 -4.43 -2.15 5.98
CA ARG A 164 -4.70 -1.34 7.17
C ARG A 164 -6.02 -1.83 7.81
N HIS A 165 -5.91 -2.71 8.80
CA HIS A 165 -6.99 -3.09 9.71
C HIS A 165 -7.11 -2.11 10.88
#